data_AF-A0A1F2RXF4-F1
#
_entry.id   AF-A0A1F2RXF4-F1
#
_cell.length_a   1.000
_cell.length_b   1.000
_cell.length_c   1.000
_cell.angle_alpha   90.00
_cell.angle_beta   90.00
_cell.angle_gamma   90.00
#
_symmetry.space_group_name_H-M   'P 1'
#
loop_
_entity.id
_entity.type
_entity.pdbx_description
1 polymer ?
#
loop_
_entity_poly.entity_id
_entity_poly.type
_entity_poly.pdbx_seq_one_letter_code
_entity_poly.pdbx_strand_id
1 'polypeptide(L)'
;MTPMVYSSDRSNVWQALGLLAALWLALAGPLPALAQQPDDSMHDAGEEEMLTGEAPSTQPRRPGQGARADQGPPPELSFVTRVDKTAVWVGDQFHYQIIVDHTPKIQFVLENLNKDTINMDPLRVMDATSRSYTLKNGNERMFVDLTLTSYAVAIPQMQIPQLTLFYFRREGAGVTATSEGAAAESLTVPGPVIALRSTLPPDPSDLRDAVTVTGWASNRWVVAWIGYLALFVLVAGAGWEGFHMIRYRRGRKGPDPRKAMAAIQDRWAQYVPGDFSDANVVMEFYGRSYKDLKEYMGYLLETHTEGLTAEDMGEEMARLAANSDMTERTVKVLGTCETARYGRNGTELSGDAARSVAHDMREIFEAGARMI
;
A
#
# COMPACT_ATOMS: atom_id res chain seq x y z
N MET A 1 -33.99 55.67 -18.15
CA MET A 1 -33.38 54.40 -18.59
C MET A 1 -31.88 54.62 -18.69
N THR A 2 -31.14 54.11 -17.71
CA THR A 2 -29.67 54.14 -17.64
C THR A 2 -29.23 52.74 -17.19
N PRO A 3 -28.32 52.06 -17.90
CA PRO A 3 -27.90 50.72 -17.52
C PRO A 3 -26.81 50.79 -16.46
N MET A 4 -26.99 50.02 -15.39
CA MET A 4 -26.04 49.84 -14.30
C MET A 4 -25.04 48.75 -14.73
N VAL A 5 -23.78 49.13 -14.93
CA VAL A 5 -22.67 48.23 -15.33
C VAL A 5 -22.16 47.51 -14.09
N TYR A 6 -22.29 46.18 -14.07
CA TYR A 6 -21.75 45.31 -13.04
C TYR A 6 -20.30 44.94 -13.40
N SER A 7 -19.33 45.60 -12.77
CA SER A 7 -17.89 45.32 -12.88
C SER A 7 -17.55 44.08 -12.04
N SER A 8 -17.45 42.91 -12.68
CA SER A 8 -16.95 41.69 -12.02
C SER A 8 -15.42 41.69 -12.01
N ASP A 9 -14.86 41.79 -10.82
CA ASP A 9 -13.42 41.74 -10.56
C ASP A 9 -12.86 40.31 -10.80
N ARG A 10 -12.60 39.99 -12.07
CA ARG A 10 -11.96 38.72 -12.50
C ARG A 10 -10.43 38.75 -12.34
N SER A 11 -9.85 39.87 -11.90
CA SER A 11 -8.40 40.05 -11.75
C SER A 11 -7.79 39.18 -10.67
N ASN A 12 -8.51 38.97 -9.56
CA ASN A 12 -7.95 38.32 -8.38
C ASN A 12 -7.79 36.80 -8.54
N VAL A 13 -8.59 36.16 -9.41
CA VAL A 13 -8.51 34.71 -9.64
C VAL A 13 -7.25 34.35 -10.44
N TRP A 14 -6.86 35.18 -11.40
CA TRP A 14 -5.64 34.96 -12.20
C TRP A 14 -4.37 35.26 -11.41
N GLN A 15 -4.41 36.22 -10.48
CA GLN A 15 -3.27 36.49 -9.58
C GLN A 15 -3.07 35.38 -8.55
N ALA A 16 -4.15 34.79 -8.02
CA ALA A 16 -4.07 33.64 -7.12
C ALA A 16 -3.53 32.37 -7.80
N LEU A 17 -3.94 32.11 -9.05
CA LEU A 17 -3.40 30.99 -9.85
C LEU A 17 -1.94 31.19 -10.22
N GLY A 18 -1.52 32.43 -10.53
CA GLY A 18 -0.12 32.75 -10.81
C GLY A 18 0.82 32.55 -9.62
N LEU A 19 0.37 32.90 -8.41
CA LEU A 19 1.14 32.71 -7.18
C LEU A 19 1.30 31.23 -6.80
N LEU A 20 0.29 30.39 -7.06
CA LEU A 20 0.37 28.95 -6.83
C LEU A 20 1.33 28.24 -7.82
N ALA A 21 1.37 28.67 -9.07
CA ALA A 21 2.32 28.14 -10.06
C ALA A 21 3.77 28.54 -9.74
N ALA A 22 4.00 29.77 -9.25
CA ALA A 22 5.32 30.24 -8.83
C ALA A 22 5.83 29.52 -7.57
N LEU A 23 4.94 29.18 -6.62
CA LEU A 23 5.28 28.39 -5.43
C LEU A 23 5.66 26.95 -5.79
N TRP A 24 5.05 26.38 -6.84
CA TRP A 24 5.38 25.04 -7.34
C TRP A 24 6.75 24.96 -8.02
N LEU A 25 7.17 26.01 -8.73
CA LEU A 25 8.51 26.11 -9.33
C LEU A 25 9.61 26.38 -8.29
N ALA A 26 9.30 27.05 -7.18
CA ALA A 26 10.26 27.33 -6.11
C ALA A 26 10.50 26.14 -5.16
N LEU A 27 9.54 25.22 -5.04
CA LEU A 27 9.66 24.00 -4.23
C LEU A 27 10.25 22.81 -4.99
N ALA A 28 10.32 22.88 -6.32
CA ALA A 28 11.09 21.96 -7.16
C ALA A 28 12.59 22.33 -7.17
N GLY A 29 13.22 22.36 -6.00
CA GLY A 29 14.67 22.50 -5.89
C GLY A 29 15.41 21.29 -6.48
N PRO A 30 16.68 21.44 -6.89
CA PRO A 30 17.44 20.36 -7.52
C PRO A 30 17.66 19.20 -6.54
N LEU A 31 17.42 17.98 -7.02
CA LEU A 31 17.69 16.73 -6.32
C LEU A 31 19.14 16.71 -5.79
N PRO A 32 19.38 16.32 -4.52
CA PRO A 32 20.74 16.18 -4.01
C PRO A 32 21.41 14.96 -4.67
N ALA A 33 22.55 15.22 -5.30
CA ALA A 33 23.48 14.18 -5.73
C ALA A 33 24.04 13.47 -4.48
N LEU A 34 23.65 12.21 -4.28
CA LEU A 34 24.19 11.36 -3.22
C LEU A 34 25.55 10.83 -3.66
N ALA A 35 26.60 11.45 -3.11
CA ALA A 35 27.97 10.94 -3.16
C ALA A 35 28.04 9.63 -2.39
N GLN A 36 28.45 8.57 -3.08
CA GLN A 36 29.01 7.37 -2.48
C GLN A 36 30.38 7.73 -1.90
N GLN A 37 30.64 7.34 -0.66
CA GLN A 37 32.01 7.12 -0.20
C GLN A 37 32.06 5.85 0.64
N PRO A 38 33.05 4.97 0.40
CA PRO A 38 33.16 3.66 1.04
C PRO A 38 33.85 3.82 2.40
N ASP A 39 33.51 2.94 3.33
CA ASP A 39 34.28 2.78 4.56
C ASP A 39 34.70 1.32 4.66
N ASP A 40 35.98 1.11 4.43
CA ASP A 40 36.68 -0.15 4.50
C ASP A 40 38.11 0.19 4.94
N SER A 41 38.44 -0.04 6.22
CA SER A 41 39.74 -0.58 6.66
C SER A 41 39.95 -0.51 8.19
N MET A 42 40.02 -1.72 8.78
CA MET A 42 41.13 -2.27 9.59
C MET A 42 41.50 -1.80 11.02
N HIS A 43 41.75 -2.85 11.83
CA HIS A 43 42.71 -3.01 12.94
C HIS A 43 42.37 -2.37 14.30
N ASP A 44 42.74 -2.90 15.46
CA ASP A 44 43.30 -4.18 15.95
C ASP A 44 43.41 -4.03 17.49
N ALA A 45 43.49 -5.16 18.19
CA ALA A 45 44.16 -5.39 19.50
C ALA A 45 43.55 -4.95 20.86
N GLY A 46 43.68 -5.89 21.81
CA GLY A 46 43.80 -5.66 23.27
C GLY A 46 42.58 -6.15 24.09
N GLU A 47 42.52 -7.39 24.55
CA GLU A 47 43.08 -7.94 25.82
C GLU A 47 42.22 -7.69 27.08
N GLU A 48 42.35 -8.60 28.06
CA GLU A 48 41.71 -8.72 29.40
C GLU A 48 40.34 -9.42 29.47
N GLU A 49 40.04 -10.33 30.42
CA GLU A 49 40.82 -11.18 31.32
C GLU A 49 39.84 -12.21 31.92
N MET A 50 40.36 -13.40 32.21
CA MET A 50 39.98 -14.36 33.26
C MET A 50 38.50 -14.55 33.67
N LEU A 51 38.00 -15.79 33.53
CA LEU A 51 37.50 -16.51 34.71
C LEU A 51 37.49 -18.04 34.49
N THR A 52 38.17 -18.69 35.43
CA THR A 52 38.45 -20.12 35.58
C THR A 52 37.19 -20.95 35.90
N GLY A 53 37.11 -22.15 35.31
CA GLY A 53 36.18 -23.21 35.72
C GLY A 53 36.63 -24.56 35.16
N GLU A 54 37.29 -25.37 36.00
CA GLU A 54 37.75 -26.73 35.72
C GLU A 54 36.62 -27.74 35.48
N ALA A 55 36.77 -28.48 34.37
CA ALA A 55 36.45 -29.88 34.02
C ALA A 55 35.30 -30.67 34.74
N PRO A 56 34.64 -31.61 34.02
CA PRO A 56 35.31 -32.90 33.78
C PRO A 56 35.26 -33.43 32.33
N SER A 57 36.33 -34.18 32.07
CA SER A 57 36.70 -35.04 30.95
C SER A 57 35.60 -35.85 30.26
N THR A 58 35.66 -35.88 28.93
CA THR A 58 35.38 -37.07 28.11
C THR A 58 36.02 -36.91 26.72
N GLN A 59 37.25 -37.42 26.57
CA GLN A 59 37.88 -37.60 25.26
C GLN A 59 37.35 -38.87 24.58
N PRO A 60 37.04 -38.81 23.27
CA PRO A 60 37.21 -39.96 22.39
C PRO A 60 38.59 -39.90 21.72
N ARG A 61 39.22 -41.08 21.66
CA ARG A 61 40.54 -41.40 21.10
C ARG A 61 40.82 -40.81 19.73
N ARG A 62 42.02 -40.25 19.60
CA ARG A 62 42.74 -39.96 18.37
C ARG A 62 43.40 -41.25 17.83
N PRO A 63 43.17 -41.65 16.57
CA PRO A 63 44.07 -42.56 15.86
C PRO A 63 44.98 -41.76 14.92
N GLY A 64 46.30 -41.94 15.10
CA GLY A 64 47.27 -41.95 14.00
C GLY A 64 47.46 -40.67 13.20
N GLN A 65 48.20 -39.72 13.77
CA GLN A 65 48.87 -38.68 12.99
C GLN A 65 50.13 -39.31 12.37
N GLY A 66 50.10 -39.59 11.07
CA GLY A 66 51.20 -40.23 10.36
C GLY A 66 50.93 -40.42 8.88
N ALA A 67 50.81 -39.33 8.12
CA ALA A 67 51.02 -39.35 6.67
C ALA A 67 51.51 -37.97 6.21
N ARG A 68 52.82 -37.86 6.01
CA ARG A 68 53.42 -36.89 5.09
C ARG A 68 52.88 -37.21 3.70
N ALA A 69 52.20 -36.27 3.06
CA ALA A 69 51.85 -36.36 1.64
C ALA A 69 52.31 -35.09 0.92
N ASP A 70 53.62 -35.00 0.75
CA ASP A 70 54.25 -34.48 -0.48
C ASP A 70 55.21 -35.59 -0.92
N GLN A 71 54.63 -36.69 -1.41
CA GLN A 71 55.38 -37.72 -2.11
C GLN A 71 54.91 -37.67 -3.56
N GLY A 72 55.81 -37.24 -4.45
CA GLY A 72 55.64 -37.48 -5.88
C GLY A 72 55.41 -38.97 -6.16
N PRO A 73 54.90 -39.32 -7.34
CA PRO A 73 54.52 -40.70 -7.64
C PRO A 73 55.72 -41.66 -7.41
N PRO A 74 55.47 -42.88 -6.89
CA PRO A 74 56.51 -43.89 -6.75
C PRO A 74 57.27 -44.07 -8.06
N PRO A 75 58.59 -44.37 -8.06
CA PRO A 75 59.38 -44.50 -9.30
C PRO A 75 58.89 -45.59 -10.27
N GLU A 76 57.95 -46.44 -9.84
CA GLU A 76 57.31 -47.49 -10.65
C GLU A 76 56.02 -47.04 -11.36
N LEU A 77 55.59 -45.79 -11.12
CA LEU A 77 54.35 -45.24 -11.61
C LEU A 77 54.63 -43.85 -12.20
N SER A 78 54.24 -43.63 -13.45
CA SER A 78 54.31 -42.31 -14.06
C SER A 78 52.95 -41.95 -14.64
N PHE A 79 52.56 -40.69 -14.53
CA PHE A 79 51.31 -40.21 -15.10
C PHE A 79 51.54 -38.97 -15.94
N VAL A 80 50.69 -38.80 -16.95
CA VAL A 80 50.64 -37.63 -17.81
C VAL A 80 49.19 -37.23 -17.96
N THR A 81 48.90 -35.95 -17.80
CA THR A 81 47.57 -35.39 -18.00
C THR A 81 47.52 -34.64 -19.32
N ARG A 82 46.39 -34.73 -20.02
CA ARG A 82 46.13 -34.04 -21.28
C ARG A 82 44.75 -33.42 -21.23
N VAL A 83 44.64 -32.18 -21.68
CA VAL A 83 43.37 -31.49 -21.88
C VAL A 83 43.30 -31.12 -23.35
N ASP A 84 42.16 -31.38 -23.99
CA ASP A 84 41.94 -31.03 -25.39
C ASP A 84 41.88 -29.51 -25.61
N LYS A 85 41.33 -28.77 -24.63
CA LYS A 85 41.10 -27.33 -24.67
C LYS A 85 41.61 -26.67 -23.40
N THR A 86 42.48 -25.67 -23.54
CA THR A 86 42.95 -24.84 -22.42
C THR A 86 42.02 -23.65 -22.14
N ALA A 87 41.08 -23.37 -23.05
CA ALA A 87 40.02 -22.39 -22.88
C ALA A 87 38.69 -22.96 -23.38
N VAL A 88 37.64 -22.86 -22.56
CA VAL A 88 36.31 -23.43 -22.85
C VAL A 88 35.22 -22.40 -22.58
N TRP A 89 34.14 -22.44 -23.37
CA TRP A 89 32.97 -21.62 -23.09
C TRP A 89 32.11 -22.25 -22.01
N VAL A 90 31.41 -21.43 -21.22
CA VAL A 90 30.43 -21.93 -20.24
C VAL A 90 29.37 -22.78 -20.98
N GLY A 91 29.19 -24.02 -20.53
CA GLY A 91 28.30 -25.02 -21.13
C GLY A 91 28.93 -25.91 -22.21
N ASP A 92 30.13 -25.59 -22.71
CA ASP A 92 30.84 -26.47 -23.63
C ASP A 92 31.35 -27.73 -22.93
N GLN A 93 31.44 -28.82 -23.69
CA GLN A 93 32.10 -30.04 -23.26
C GLN A 93 33.57 -30.04 -23.70
N PHE A 94 34.43 -30.57 -22.83
CA PHE A 94 35.85 -30.74 -23.07
C PHE A 94 36.36 -32.05 -22.47
N HIS A 95 37.45 -32.57 -23.03
CA HIS A 95 38.02 -33.86 -22.67
C HIS A 95 39.28 -33.69 -21.83
N TYR A 96 39.26 -34.33 -20.66
CA TYR A 96 40.38 -34.44 -19.75
C TYR A 96 40.83 -35.90 -19.67
N GLN A 97 42.03 -36.18 -20.20
CA GLN A 97 42.61 -37.51 -20.26
C GLN A 97 43.76 -37.64 -19.27
N ILE A 98 43.69 -38.66 -18.43
CA ILE A 98 44.78 -39.06 -17.54
C ILE A 98 45.37 -40.36 -18.08
N ILE A 99 46.67 -40.33 -18.38
CA ILE A 99 47.43 -41.47 -18.87
C ILE A 99 48.33 -41.92 -17.73
N VAL A 100 48.18 -43.15 -17.28
CA VAL A 100 49.01 -43.72 -16.22
C VAL A 100 49.77 -44.91 -16.77
N ASP A 101 51.10 -44.81 -16.75
CA ASP A 101 52.01 -45.91 -17.04
C ASP A 101 52.44 -46.56 -15.72
N HIS A 102 52.17 -47.85 -15.59
CA HIS A 102 52.48 -48.62 -14.39
C HIS A 102 53.11 -49.97 -14.72
N THR A 103 53.84 -50.52 -13.75
CA THR A 103 54.35 -51.88 -13.84
C THR A 103 53.19 -52.90 -13.71
N PRO A 104 53.32 -54.12 -14.27
CA PRO A 104 52.28 -55.16 -14.20
C PRO A 104 52.05 -55.70 -12.79
N LYS A 105 52.84 -55.25 -11.81
CA LYS A 105 52.62 -55.53 -10.38
C LYS A 105 51.55 -54.62 -9.77
N ILE A 106 51.08 -53.60 -10.48
CA ILE A 106 50.10 -52.63 -9.99
C ILE A 106 48.76 -52.88 -10.69
N GLN A 107 47.68 -52.98 -9.92
CA GLN A 107 46.32 -53.14 -10.44
C GLN A 107 45.41 -52.02 -9.90
N PHE A 108 44.77 -51.27 -10.79
CA PHE A 108 43.86 -50.18 -10.45
C PHE A 108 42.45 -50.67 -10.14
N VAL A 109 41.78 -49.99 -9.20
CA VAL A 109 40.37 -50.22 -8.87
C VAL A 109 39.50 -49.38 -9.81
N LEU A 110 38.88 -50.04 -10.78
CA LEU A 110 38.06 -49.38 -11.81
C LEU A 110 36.61 -49.15 -11.38
N GLU A 111 36.13 -49.83 -10.34
CA GLU A 111 34.72 -49.79 -9.90
C GLU A 111 34.26 -48.38 -9.49
N ASN A 112 35.20 -47.56 -9.00
CA ASN A 112 34.96 -46.19 -8.55
C ASN A 112 35.14 -45.14 -9.67
N LEU A 113 35.44 -45.56 -10.90
CA LEU A 113 35.68 -44.67 -12.04
C LEU A 113 34.48 -44.56 -12.96
N ASN A 114 33.32 -44.24 -12.39
CA ASN A 114 32.08 -43.99 -13.12
C ASN A 114 31.66 -42.52 -12.96
N LYS A 115 30.78 -42.05 -13.86
CA LYS A 115 30.28 -40.67 -13.86
C LYS A 115 29.63 -40.24 -12.53
N ASP A 116 29.00 -41.18 -11.82
CA ASP A 116 28.21 -40.91 -10.61
C ASP A 116 29.07 -40.97 -9.34
N THR A 117 30.27 -41.57 -9.41
CA THR A 117 31.17 -41.76 -8.26
C THR A 117 32.32 -40.75 -8.24
N ILE A 118 32.71 -40.22 -9.40
CA ILE A 118 33.76 -39.22 -9.53
C ILE A 118 33.17 -37.84 -9.18
N ASN A 119 33.61 -37.26 -8.05
CA ASN A 119 33.32 -35.86 -7.73
C ASN A 119 34.36 -34.94 -8.39
N MET A 120 33.89 -34.02 -9.24
CA MET A 120 34.69 -33.01 -9.92
C MET A 120 34.18 -31.59 -9.65
N ASP A 121 33.45 -31.35 -8.56
CA ASP A 121 32.93 -30.03 -8.21
C ASP A 121 34.03 -28.95 -8.26
N PRO A 122 33.80 -27.81 -8.94
CA PRO A 122 32.54 -27.32 -9.53
C PRO A 122 32.26 -27.77 -10.99
N LEU A 123 33.09 -28.64 -11.58
CA LEU A 123 32.90 -29.21 -12.91
C LEU A 123 31.93 -30.40 -12.87
N ARG A 124 31.05 -30.48 -13.87
CA ARG A 124 30.13 -31.60 -14.01
C ARG A 124 30.73 -32.67 -14.92
N VAL A 125 30.75 -33.92 -14.46
CA VAL A 125 31.15 -35.08 -15.24
C VAL A 125 30.00 -35.51 -16.14
N MET A 126 30.19 -35.43 -17.46
CA MET A 126 29.22 -35.88 -18.45
C MET A 126 29.40 -37.36 -18.79
N ASP A 127 30.66 -37.78 -18.88
CA ASP A 127 31.03 -39.17 -19.17
C ASP A 127 32.40 -39.48 -18.58
N ALA A 128 32.61 -40.75 -18.22
CA ALA A 128 33.87 -41.25 -17.69
C ALA A 128 34.13 -42.65 -18.27
N THR A 129 35.22 -42.80 -19.03
CA THR A 129 35.61 -44.07 -19.63
C THR A 129 37.03 -44.42 -19.20
N SER A 130 37.27 -45.69 -18.84
CA SER A 130 38.61 -46.21 -18.57
C SER A 130 38.99 -47.32 -19.54
N ARG A 131 40.24 -47.33 -20.02
CA ARG A 131 40.78 -48.35 -20.92
C ARG A 131 42.23 -48.65 -20.56
N SER A 132 42.61 -49.93 -20.53
CA SER A 132 43.99 -50.35 -20.26
C SER A 132 44.59 -51.11 -21.44
N TYR A 133 45.87 -50.86 -21.72
CA TYR A 133 46.63 -51.48 -22.80
C TYR A 133 48.00 -51.94 -22.31
N THR A 134 48.42 -53.13 -22.71
CA THR A 134 49.77 -53.63 -22.45
C THR A 134 50.76 -53.06 -23.47
N LEU A 135 51.82 -52.40 -23.00
CA LEU A 135 52.90 -51.89 -23.84
C LEU A 135 53.89 -52.99 -24.22
N LYS A 136 54.69 -52.75 -25.27
CA LYS A 136 55.74 -53.67 -25.76
C LYS A 136 56.85 -53.96 -24.75
N ASN A 137 57.05 -53.08 -23.76
CA ASN A 137 58.04 -53.22 -22.69
C ASN A 137 57.52 -54.05 -21.50
N GLY A 138 56.31 -54.60 -21.57
CA GLY A 138 55.68 -55.37 -20.49
C GLY A 138 55.02 -54.52 -19.40
N ASN A 139 55.07 -53.18 -19.50
CA ASN A 139 54.30 -52.28 -18.64
C ASN A 139 52.86 -52.14 -19.15
N GLU A 140 51.97 -51.68 -18.29
CA GLU A 140 50.58 -51.41 -18.61
C GLU A 140 50.32 -49.90 -18.63
N ARG A 141 49.49 -49.45 -19.58
CA ARG A 141 49.04 -48.07 -19.73
C ARG A 141 47.54 -48.01 -19.54
N MET A 142 47.11 -47.27 -18.54
CA MET A 142 45.71 -46.97 -18.28
C MET A 142 45.38 -45.57 -18.79
N PHE A 143 44.26 -45.46 -19.51
CA PHE A 143 43.66 -44.21 -19.95
C PHE A 143 42.37 -44.00 -19.15
N VAL A 144 42.25 -42.83 -18.54
CA VAL A 144 41.01 -42.36 -17.93
C VAL A 144 40.58 -41.12 -18.71
N ASP A 145 39.52 -41.27 -19.51
CA ASP A 145 38.95 -40.21 -20.32
C ASP A 145 37.71 -39.66 -19.62
N LEU A 146 37.79 -38.40 -19.19
CA LEU A 146 36.70 -37.67 -18.54
C LEU A 146 36.17 -36.61 -19.50
N THR A 147 34.86 -36.62 -19.73
CA THR A 147 34.18 -35.54 -20.44
C THR A 147 33.57 -34.60 -19.40
N LEU A 148 34.09 -33.38 -19.33
CA LEU A 148 33.74 -32.40 -18.31
C LEU A 148 33.01 -31.20 -18.94
N THR A 149 32.19 -30.53 -18.14
CA THR A 149 31.57 -29.25 -18.51
C THR A 149 31.45 -28.33 -17.29
N SER A 150 31.48 -27.02 -17.52
CA SER A 150 31.33 -26.00 -16.49
C SER A 150 30.14 -25.10 -16.77
N TYR A 151 29.33 -24.83 -15.75
CA TYR A 151 28.22 -23.87 -15.80
C TYR A 151 28.50 -22.61 -14.96
N ALA A 152 29.72 -22.48 -14.42
CA ALA A 152 30.08 -21.33 -13.62
C ALA A 152 30.21 -20.09 -14.51
N VAL A 153 29.40 -19.07 -14.22
CA VAL A 153 29.45 -17.75 -14.86
C VAL A 153 30.31 -16.82 -14.00
N ALA A 154 30.96 -15.82 -14.63
CA ALA A 154 31.78 -14.79 -13.98
C ALA A 154 33.11 -15.25 -13.34
N ILE A 155 33.50 -16.52 -13.50
CA ILE A 155 34.82 -17.01 -13.10
C ILE A 155 35.73 -17.09 -14.33
N PRO A 156 36.84 -16.34 -14.44
CA PRO A 156 37.68 -16.31 -15.64
C PRO A 156 38.63 -17.51 -15.78
N GLN A 157 38.96 -18.17 -14.67
CA GLN A 157 39.87 -19.31 -14.62
C GLN A 157 39.37 -20.32 -13.60
N MET A 158 39.44 -21.61 -13.94
CA MET A 158 38.99 -22.70 -13.10
C MET A 158 40.05 -23.78 -13.07
N GLN A 159 40.40 -24.27 -11.88
CA GLN A 159 41.28 -25.41 -11.73
C GLN A 159 40.46 -26.69 -11.79
N ILE A 160 40.87 -27.65 -12.63
CA ILE A 160 40.28 -29.00 -12.61
C ILE A 160 40.61 -29.62 -11.24
N PRO A 161 39.63 -30.15 -10.50
CA PRO A 161 39.90 -30.80 -9.22
C PRO A 161 40.84 -32.00 -9.35
N GLN A 162 41.58 -32.27 -8.28
CA GLN A 162 42.46 -33.43 -8.23
C GLN A 162 41.65 -34.73 -8.23
N LEU A 163 42.11 -35.74 -8.97
CA LEU A 163 41.50 -37.07 -9.00
C LEU A 163 42.36 -38.05 -8.21
N THR A 164 41.76 -38.80 -7.30
CA THR A 164 42.44 -39.87 -6.57
C THR A 164 42.13 -41.22 -7.21
N LEU A 165 43.16 -41.88 -7.73
CA LEU A 165 43.08 -43.25 -8.26
C LEU A 165 43.56 -44.23 -7.20
N PHE A 166 42.78 -45.28 -6.92
CA PHE A 166 43.16 -46.32 -5.97
C PHE A 166 43.75 -47.52 -6.69
N TYR A 167 44.84 -48.08 -6.15
CA TYR A 167 45.49 -49.25 -6.72
C TYR A 167 45.99 -50.21 -5.63
N PHE A 168 46.21 -51.46 -6.04
CA PHE A 168 46.84 -52.49 -5.23
C PHE A 168 48.17 -52.91 -5.85
N ARG A 169 49.14 -53.23 -4.99
CA ARG A 169 50.41 -53.82 -5.41
C ARG A 169 50.37 -55.33 -5.22
N ARG A 170 50.57 -56.09 -6.29
CA ARG A 170 50.69 -57.55 -6.29
C ARG A 170 52.13 -57.93 -5.94
N GLU A 171 52.34 -58.33 -4.70
CA GLU A 171 53.61 -58.94 -4.27
C GLU A 171 53.62 -60.43 -4.66
N GLY A 172 54.35 -60.77 -5.73
CA GLY A 172 54.70 -62.16 -6.08
C GLY A 172 53.78 -62.85 -7.10
N ALA A 173 54.40 -63.69 -7.95
CA ALA A 173 53.74 -64.47 -8.99
C ALA A 173 52.99 -65.67 -8.36
N GLY A 174 51.67 -65.56 -8.23
CA GLY A 174 50.81 -66.68 -7.80
C GLY A 174 49.60 -66.27 -6.98
N VAL A 175 49.56 -65.05 -6.43
CA VAL A 175 48.39 -64.56 -5.71
C VAL A 175 47.47 -63.85 -6.70
N THR A 176 46.43 -64.55 -7.16
CA THR A 176 45.16 -63.90 -7.51
C THR A 176 44.72 -63.13 -6.28
N ALA A 177 45.13 -61.86 -6.19
CA ALA A 177 44.66 -60.95 -5.18
C ALA A 177 43.17 -60.73 -5.42
N THR A 178 42.35 -61.64 -4.90
CA THR A 178 41.05 -61.28 -4.38
C THR A 178 41.27 -60.22 -3.32
N SER A 179 40.39 -59.22 -3.33
CA SER A 179 40.33 -57.98 -2.56
C SER A 179 40.33 -58.11 -1.03
N GLU A 180 40.76 -59.23 -0.47
CA GLU A 180 40.73 -59.54 0.97
C GLU A 180 42.14 -59.48 1.56
N GLY A 181 42.67 -58.27 1.79
CA GLY A 181 43.76 -58.07 2.75
C GLY A 181 44.90 -57.13 2.38
N ALA A 182 45.03 -56.71 1.12
CA ALA A 182 46.03 -55.70 0.73
C ALA A 182 45.47 -54.28 0.97
N ALA A 183 46.23 -53.41 1.65
CA ALA A 183 45.84 -52.01 1.82
C ALA A 183 45.90 -51.29 0.46
N ALA A 184 44.80 -50.63 0.07
CA ALA A 184 44.75 -49.83 -1.15
C ALA A 184 45.66 -48.61 -1.01
N GLU A 185 46.57 -48.44 -1.95
CA GLU A 185 47.37 -47.22 -2.09
C GLU A 185 46.62 -46.21 -2.98
N SER A 186 46.91 -44.92 -2.80
CA SER A 186 46.25 -43.84 -3.54
C SER A 186 47.26 -43.03 -4.36
N LEU A 187 46.88 -42.74 -5.60
CA LEU A 187 47.58 -41.84 -6.50
C LEU A 187 46.73 -40.59 -6.71
N THR A 188 47.21 -39.45 -6.24
CA THR A 188 46.56 -38.15 -6.48
C THR A 188 47.11 -37.51 -7.74
N VAL A 189 46.23 -37.30 -8.72
CA VAL A 189 46.54 -36.65 -9.99
C VAL A 189 46.10 -35.18 -9.90
N PRO A 190 47.02 -34.21 -9.91
CA PRO A 190 46.66 -32.80 -9.86
C PRO A 190 46.00 -32.36 -11.18
N GLY A 191 44.93 -31.59 -11.08
CA GLY A 191 44.25 -31.06 -12.25
C GLY A 191 44.84 -29.72 -12.73
N PRO A 192 44.98 -29.53 -14.05
CA PRO A 192 45.49 -28.28 -14.63
C PRO A 192 44.47 -27.14 -14.53
N VAL A 193 44.95 -25.90 -14.72
CA VAL A 193 44.09 -24.70 -14.78
C VAL A 193 43.60 -24.50 -16.21
N ILE A 194 42.29 -24.28 -16.36
CA ILE A 194 41.62 -23.95 -17.63
C ILE A 194 41.04 -22.53 -17.57
N ALA A 195 41.04 -21.83 -18.70
CA ALA A 195 40.37 -20.54 -18.83
C ALA A 195 38.90 -20.74 -19.18
N LEU A 196 38.00 -20.07 -18.47
CA LEU A 196 36.57 -20.07 -18.77
C LEU A 196 36.21 -18.79 -19.52
N ARG A 197 35.56 -18.94 -20.66
CA ARG A 197 35.04 -17.84 -21.47
C ARG A 197 33.52 -17.81 -21.33
N SER A 198 32.98 -16.64 -21.04
CA SER A 198 31.54 -16.43 -20.96
C SER A 198 31.16 -15.33 -21.95
N THR A 199 30.09 -15.55 -22.71
CA THR A 199 29.45 -14.49 -23.50
C THR A 199 28.54 -13.62 -22.62
N LEU A 200 28.25 -14.06 -21.40
CA LEU A 200 27.49 -13.28 -20.43
C LEU A 200 28.41 -12.24 -19.76
N PRO A 201 27.94 -10.99 -19.57
CA PRO A 201 28.64 -10.00 -18.77
C PRO A 201 29.01 -10.56 -17.40
N PRO A 202 30.16 -10.19 -16.83
CA PRO A 202 30.59 -10.66 -15.50
C PRO A 202 29.64 -10.23 -14.37
N ASP A 203 28.77 -9.25 -14.62
CA ASP A 203 27.75 -8.77 -13.69
C ASP A 203 26.43 -8.52 -14.46
N PRO A 204 25.54 -9.52 -14.61
CA PRO A 204 24.30 -9.38 -15.36
C PRO A 204 23.27 -8.64 -14.49
N SER A 205 23.41 -7.32 -14.35
CA SER A 205 22.37 -6.47 -13.77
C SER A 205 21.13 -6.35 -14.68
N ASP A 206 21.23 -6.82 -15.93
CA ASP A 206 20.24 -6.63 -16.99
C ASP A 206 19.99 -7.95 -17.75
N LEU A 207 19.41 -8.94 -17.05
CA LEU A 207 18.70 -10.01 -17.73
C LEU A 207 17.44 -9.41 -18.35
N ARG A 208 17.14 -9.69 -19.63
CA ARG A 208 16.02 -9.13 -20.40
C ARG A 208 14.61 -9.32 -19.81
N ASP A 209 14.48 -10.02 -18.69
CA ASP A 209 13.25 -10.20 -17.91
C ASP A 209 13.26 -9.49 -16.54
N ALA A 210 14.36 -8.81 -16.19
CA ALA A 210 14.37 -7.84 -15.11
C ALA A 210 13.64 -6.59 -15.60
N VAL A 211 12.31 -6.68 -15.73
CA VAL A 211 11.48 -5.49 -15.59
C VAL A 211 11.92 -4.90 -14.26
N THR A 212 12.66 -3.80 -14.30
CA THR A 212 12.91 -2.99 -13.12
C THR A 212 11.53 -2.54 -12.68
N VAL A 213 10.89 -3.33 -11.82
CA VAL A 213 9.70 -2.91 -11.09
C VAL A 213 10.27 -1.82 -10.21
N THR A 214 10.25 -0.58 -10.72
CA THR A 214 10.64 0.62 -9.99
C THR A 214 10.03 0.48 -8.62
N GLY A 215 10.89 0.24 -7.63
CA GLY A 215 10.45 -0.23 -6.33
C GLY A 215 9.40 0.74 -5.83
N TRP A 216 8.16 0.28 -5.72
CA TRP A 216 7.02 1.05 -5.23
C TRP A 216 7.35 1.74 -3.89
N ALA A 217 8.33 1.18 -3.18
CA ALA A 217 8.93 1.72 -1.98
C ALA A 217 9.40 3.18 -2.08
N SER A 218 10.01 3.62 -3.20
CA SER A 218 10.53 4.99 -3.34
C SER A 218 9.44 6.01 -3.67
N ASN A 219 8.43 5.62 -4.47
CA ASN A 219 7.37 6.52 -4.93
C ASN A 219 6.07 6.48 -4.12
N ARG A 220 5.96 5.64 -3.08
CA ARG A 220 4.75 5.55 -2.23
C ARG A 220 4.36 6.90 -1.62
N TRP A 221 5.36 7.71 -1.27
CA TRP A 221 5.15 9.00 -0.62
C TRP A 221 4.58 10.04 -1.59
N VAL A 222 4.93 9.98 -2.88
CA VAL A 222 4.41 10.91 -3.88
C VAL A 222 2.91 10.75 -4.06
N VAL A 223 2.42 9.51 -4.11
CA VAL A 223 0.97 9.22 -4.18
C VAL A 223 0.25 9.72 -2.93
N ALA A 224 0.84 9.51 -1.74
CA ALA A 224 0.29 10.03 -0.49
C ALA A 224 0.21 11.56 -0.50
N TRP A 225 1.25 12.26 -0.95
CA TRP A 225 1.27 13.72 -1.04
C TRP A 225 0.22 14.26 -2.02
N ILE A 226 0.05 13.63 -3.19
CA ILE A 226 -1.00 13.99 -4.15
C ILE A 226 -2.38 13.80 -3.52
N GLY A 227 -2.58 12.69 -2.79
CA GLY A 227 -3.83 12.42 -2.07
C GLY A 227 -4.13 13.48 -1.00
N TYR A 228 -3.13 13.86 -0.19
CA TYR A 228 -3.28 14.91 0.82
C TYR A 228 -3.60 16.28 0.21
N LEU A 229 -2.94 16.64 -0.90
CA LEU A 229 -3.20 17.89 -1.59
C LEU A 229 -4.64 17.95 -2.13
N ALA A 230 -5.10 16.86 -2.77
CA ALA A 230 -6.47 16.77 -3.27
C ALA A 230 -7.49 16.86 -2.14
N LEU A 231 -7.25 16.18 -1.01
CA LEU A 231 -8.10 16.24 0.17
C LEU A 231 -8.16 17.67 0.74
N PHE A 232 -7.02 18.35 0.85
CA PHE A 232 -6.94 19.71 1.35
C PHE A 232 -7.76 20.68 0.49
N VAL A 233 -7.63 20.60 -0.84
CA VAL A 233 -8.41 21.43 -1.78
C VAL A 233 -9.90 21.17 -1.62
N LEU A 234 -10.30 19.91 -1.46
CA LEU A 234 -11.70 19.53 -1.29
C LEU A 234 -12.29 20.06 0.03
N VAL A 235 -11.56 19.89 1.14
CA VAL A 235 -11.98 20.40 2.45
C VAL A 235 -12.04 21.93 2.47
N ALA A 236 -11.06 22.61 1.88
CA ALA A 236 -11.04 24.07 1.79
C ALA A 236 -12.21 24.59 0.93
N GLY A 237 -12.46 23.97 -0.23
CA GLY A 237 -13.57 24.34 -1.10
C GLY A 237 -14.93 24.11 -0.45
N ALA A 238 -15.15 22.93 0.14
CA ALA A 238 -16.39 22.61 0.85
C ALA A 238 -16.60 23.51 2.08
N GLY A 239 -15.54 23.80 2.82
CA GLY A 239 -15.56 24.72 3.95
C GLY A 239 -15.92 26.14 3.56
N TRP A 240 -15.42 26.61 2.40
CA TRP A 240 -15.72 27.94 1.87
C TRP A 240 -17.19 28.09 1.46
N GLU A 241 -17.72 27.13 0.71
CA GLU A 241 -19.14 27.10 0.33
C GLU A 241 -20.05 26.98 1.56
N GLY A 242 -19.69 26.12 2.51
CA GLY A 242 -20.40 25.98 3.78
C GLY A 242 -20.41 27.28 4.60
N PHE A 243 -19.28 27.97 4.68
CA PHE A 243 -19.18 29.27 5.34
C PHE A 243 -20.06 30.32 4.68
N HIS A 244 -20.06 30.40 3.34
CA HIS A 244 -20.92 31.32 2.59
C HIS A 244 -22.40 31.01 2.80
N MET A 245 -22.79 29.75 2.77
CA MET A 245 -24.17 29.33 3.01
C MET A 245 -24.64 29.66 4.42
N ILE A 246 -23.80 29.42 5.45
CA ILE A 246 -24.11 29.79 6.84
C ILE A 246 -24.22 31.30 6.98
N ARG A 247 -23.31 32.07 6.37
CA ARG A 247 -23.35 33.53 6.39
C ARG A 247 -24.58 34.08 5.67
N TYR A 248 -24.97 33.49 4.54
CA TYR A 248 -26.15 33.90 3.79
C TYR A 248 -27.43 33.61 4.57
N ARG A 249 -27.50 32.47 5.26
CA ARG A 249 -28.62 32.14 6.16
C ARG A 249 -28.67 33.04 7.39
N ARG A 250 -27.53 33.33 8.03
CA ARG A 250 -27.45 34.25 9.18
C ARG A 250 -27.67 35.72 8.80
N GLY A 251 -27.39 36.09 7.55
CA GLY A 251 -27.64 37.42 6.99
C GLY A 251 -29.10 37.68 6.65
N ARG A 252 -29.91 36.62 6.46
CA ARG A 252 -31.37 36.68 6.47
C ARG A 252 -31.87 36.73 7.91
N LYS A 253 -31.53 37.77 8.66
CA LYS A 253 -32.42 38.20 9.74
C LYS A 253 -33.73 38.54 9.04
N GLY A 254 -34.80 37.81 9.37
CA GLY A 254 -36.13 38.13 8.85
C GLY A 254 -36.48 39.59 9.14
N PRO A 255 -37.55 40.12 8.52
CA PRO A 255 -38.12 41.39 8.97
C PRO A 255 -38.23 41.35 10.49
N ASP A 256 -37.78 42.41 11.16
CA ASP A 256 -37.86 42.55 12.62
C ASP A 256 -39.24 42.06 13.09
N PRO A 257 -39.33 40.99 13.92
CA PRO A 257 -40.60 40.30 14.19
C PRO A 257 -41.66 41.25 14.71
N ARG A 258 -41.25 42.27 15.48
CA ARG A 258 -42.13 43.35 15.96
C ARG A 258 -42.77 44.15 14.82
N LYS A 259 -42.00 44.47 13.77
CA LYS A 259 -42.51 45.21 12.60
C LYS A 259 -43.38 44.33 11.72
N ALA A 260 -43.03 43.05 11.58
CA ALA A 260 -43.84 42.09 10.83
C ALA A 260 -45.21 41.88 11.49
N MET A 261 -45.23 41.68 12.80
CA MET A 261 -46.45 41.51 13.59
C MET A 261 -47.34 42.75 13.56
N ALA A 262 -46.76 43.95 13.71
CA ALA A 262 -47.49 45.21 13.57
C ALA A 262 -48.11 45.37 12.16
N ALA A 263 -47.34 45.04 11.11
CA ALA A 263 -47.84 45.10 9.74
C ALA A 263 -48.99 44.10 9.48
N ILE A 264 -48.97 42.93 10.11
CA ILE A 264 -50.07 41.95 10.04
C ILE A 264 -51.30 42.47 10.78
N GLN A 265 -51.13 43.05 11.96
CA GLN A 265 -52.21 43.65 12.73
C GLN A 265 -52.88 44.80 11.97
N ASP A 266 -52.08 45.71 11.39
CA ASP A 266 -52.57 46.83 10.57
C ASP A 266 -53.30 46.33 9.32
N ARG A 267 -52.73 45.32 8.64
CA ARG A 267 -53.33 44.70 7.46
C ARG A 267 -54.67 44.05 7.79
N TRP A 268 -54.72 43.26 8.87
CA TRP A 268 -55.94 42.60 9.31
C TRP A 268 -57.02 43.61 9.68
N ALA A 269 -56.67 44.66 10.44
CA ALA A 269 -57.59 45.71 10.86
C ALA A 269 -58.26 46.44 9.69
N GLN A 270 -57.55 46.62 8.56
CA GLN A 270 -58.10 47.22 7.34
C GLN A 270 -59.15 46.36 6.65
N TYR A 271 -59.14 45.04 6.88
CA TYR A 271 -60.06 44.11 6.23
C TYR A 271 -61.22 43.67 7.09
N VAL A 272 -61.26 44.06 8.38
CA VAL A 272 -62.40 43.76 9.25
C VAL A 272 -63.64 44.51 8.72
N PRO A 273 -64.70 43.80 8.27
CA PRO A 273 -65.91 44.44 7.79
C PRO A 273 -66.59 45.27 8.88
N GLY A 274 -67.17 46.41 8.51
CA GLY A 274 -67.99 47.20 9.43
C GLY A 274 -69.33 46.54 9.75
N ASP A 275 -69.84 45.70 8.86
CA ASP A 275 -71.03 44.86 9.07
C ASP A 275 -70.83 43.47 8.45
N PHE A 276 -71.43 42.45 9.09
CA PHE A 276 -71.31 41.04 8.75
C PHE A 276 -72.62 40.48 8.17
N SER A 277 -73.38 41.32 7.46
CA SER A 277 -74.67 40.96 6.88
C SER A 277 -74.57 40.10 5.62
N ASP A 278 -73.43 40.14 4.91
CA ASP A 278 -73.20 39.39 3.67
C ASP A 278 -72.36 38.14 3.94
N ALA A 279 -72.90 36.97 3.59
CA ALA A 279 -72.25 35.68 3.75
C ALA A 279 -70.91 35.56 2.99
N ASN A 280 -70.76 36.21 1.83
CA ASN A 280 -69.51 36.18 1.07
C ASN A 280 -68.41 36.96 1.80
N VAL A 281 -68.76 38.11 2.36
CA VAL A 281 -67.87 38.96 3.16
C VAL A 281 -67.44 38.24 4.44
N VAL A 282 -68.38 37.53 5.08
CA VAL A 282 -68.10 36.70 6.27
C VAL A 282 -67.13 35.56 5.94
N MET A 283 -67.34 34.86 4.81
CA MET A 283 -66.46 33.77 4.39
C MET A 283 -65.04 34.26 4.04
N GLU A 284 -64.93 35.39 3.34
CA GLU A 284 -63.64 36.01 3.04
C GLU A 284 -62.92 36.48 4.32
N PHE A 285 -63.66 37.06 5.27
CA PHE A 285 -63.14 37.45 6.57
C PHE A 285 -62.54 36.25 7.32
N TYR A 286 -63.22 35.10 7.39
CA TYR A 286 -62.68 33.90 8.03
C TYR A 286 -61.42 33.38 7.33
N GLY A 287 -61.42 33.34 5.98
CA GLY A 287 -60.27 32.86 5.21
C GLY A 287 -59.02 33.72 5.43
N ARG A 288 -59.17 35.04 5.45
CA ARG A 288 -58.08 35.99 5.69
C ARG A 288 -57.62 35.99 7.15
N SER A 289 -58.56 36.02 8.08
CA SER A 289 -58.30 35.96 9.52
C SER A 289 -57.52 34.70 9.92
N TYR A 290 -57.89 33.55 9.35
CA TYR A 290 -57.15 32.29 9.56
C TYR A 290 -55.69 32.38 9.13
N LYS A 291 -55.43 32.98 7.96
CA LYS A 291 -54.07 33.13 7.44
C LYS A 291 -53.26 34.15 8.26
N ASP A 292 -53.84 35.30 8.55
CA ASP A 292 -53.19 36.38 9.28
C ASP A 292 -52.87 35.97 10.73
N LEU A 293 -53.75 35.23 11.39
CA LEU A 293 -53.49 34.70 12.74
C LEU A 293 -52.35 33.69 12.75
N LYS A 294 -52.32 32.77 11.78
CA LYS A 294 -51.22 31.81 11.65
C LYS A 294 -49.90 32.53 11.38
N GLU A 295 -49.88 33.48 10.46
CA GLU A 295 -48.69 34.27 10.16
C GLU A 295 -48.22 35.04 11.41
N TYR A 296 -49.13 35.68 12.14
CA TYR A 296 -48.85 36.38 13.39
C TYR A 296 -48.27 35.45 14.47
N MET A 297 -48.87 34.28 14.68
CA MET A 297 -48.38 33.27 15.62
C MET A 297 -47.03 32.70 15.21
N GLY A 298 -46.76 32.59 13.91
CA GLY A 298 -45.47 32.15 13.41
C GLY A 298 -44.33 33.11 13.76
N TYR A 299 -44.61 34.42 13.75
CA TYR A 299 -43.66 35.42 14.22
C TYR A 299 -43.55 35.47 15.74
N LEU A 300 -44.67 35.33 16.47
CA LEU A 300 -44.66 35.36 17.94
C LEU A 300 -43.94 34.14 18.57
N LEU A 301 -44.14 32.96 18.00
CA LEU A 301 -43.60 31.68 18.49
C LEU A 301 -42.29 31.29 17.79
N GLU A 302 -41.83 32.09 16.83
CA GLU A 302 -40.69 31.81 15.94
C GLU A 302 -40.75 30.41 15.28
N THR A 303 -41.97 29.91 15.02
CA THR A 303 -42.24 28.53 14.56
C THR A 303 -43.08 28.53 13.28
N HIS A 304 -42.94 27.50 12.44
CA HIS A 304 -43.67 27.41 11.18
C HIS A 304 -45.13 26.96 11.39
N THR A 305 -46.07 27.90 11.37
CA THR A 305 -47.49 27.70 11.75
C THR A 305 -48.44 27.42 10.58
N GLU A 306 -48.00 27.59 9.32
CA GLU A 306 -48.91 27.53 8.16
C GLU A 306 -49.64 26.18 8.02
N GLY A 307 -48.98 25.08 8.40
CA GLY A 307 -49.50 23.71 8.27
C GLY A 307 -50.23 23.15 9.50
N LEU A 308 -50.26 23.86 10.63
CA LEU A 308 -50.82 23.35 11.88
C LEU A 308 -52.34 23.50 11.92
N THR A 309 -53.09 22.49 12.34
CA THR A 309 -54.54 22.66 12.61
C THR A 309 -54.76 23.47 13.88
N ALA A 310 -56.02 23.83 14.20
CA ALA A 310 -56.33 24.51 15.46
C ALA A 310 -55.87 23.72 16.69
N GLU A 311 -56.03 22.39 16.68
CA GLU A 311 -55.58 21.50 17.76
C GLU A 311 -54.05 21.46 17.84
N ASP A 312 -53.36 21.25 16.72
CA ASP A 312 -51.89 21.22 16.67
C ASP A 312 -51.28 22.57 17.13
N MET A 313 -51.93 23.69 16.78
CA MET A 313 -51.52 25.02 17.25
C MET A 313 -51.63 25.13 18.77
N GLY A 314 -52.70 24.59 19.35
CA GLY A 314 -52.89 24.54 20.80
C GLY A 314 -51.79 23.75 21.51
N GLU A 315 -51.44 22.57 20.97
CA GLU A 315 -50.36 21.74 21.49
C GLU A 315 -49.00 22.44 21.41
N GLU A 316 -48.70 23.08 20.27
CA GLU A 316 -47.46 23.83 20.06
C GLU A 316 -47.35 25.06 20.97
N MET A 317 -48.44 25.80 21.16
CA MET A 317 -48.49 26.93 22.11
C MET A 317 -48.34 26.48 23.56
N ALA A 318 -48.96 25.35 23.94
CA ALA A 318 -48.80 24.77 25.27
C ALA A 318 -47.36 24.28 25.50
N ARG A 319 -46.72 23.67 24.49
CA ARG A 319 -45.31 23.25 24.53
C ARG A 319 -44.36 24.42 24.75
N LEU A 320 -44.64 25.56 24.13
CA LEU A 320 -43.84 26.78 24.26
C LEU A 320 -44.20 27.63 25.49
N ALA A 321 -45.02 27.10 26.41
CA ALA A 321 -45.47 27.76 27.63
C ALA A 321 -46.14 29.12 27.40
N ALA A 322 -46.87 29.27 26.29
CA ALA A 322 -47.71 30.43 26.04
C ALA A 322 -48.84 30.52 27.08
N ASN A 323 -49.34 31.74 27.32
CA ASN A 323 -50.45 31.96 28.25
C ASN A 323 -51.67 31.11 27.86
N SER A 324 -52.18 30.31 28.82
CA SER A 324 -53.30 29.38 28.59
C SER A 324 -54.55 30.07 28.05
N ASP A 325 -54.83 31.30 28.48
CA ASP A 325 -55.97 32.10 27.98
C ASP A 325 -55.79 32.50 26.50
N MET A 326 -54.57 32.88 26.11
CA MET A 326 -54.28 33.20 24.70
C MET A 326 -54.30 31.93 23.83
N THR A 327 -53.80 30.81 24.34
CA THR A 327 -53.86 29.52 23.65
C THR A 327 -55.31 29.10 23.41
N GLU A 328 -56.17 29.16 24.44
CA GLU A 328 -57.59 28.82 24.31
C GLU A 328 -58.30 29.70 23.27
N ARG A 329 -58.06 31.02 23.31
CA ARG A 329 -58.64 31.95 22.32
C ARG A 329 -58.13 31.71 20.90
N THR A 330 -56.84 31.42 20.75
CA THR A 330 -56.22 31.14 19.44
C THR A 330 -56.80 29.85 18.85
N VAL A 331 -56.91 28.78 19.64
CA VAL A 331 -57.52 27.51 19.24
C VAL A 331 -58.99 27.72 18.88
N LYS A 332 -59.75 28.47 19.69
CA LYS A 332 -61.17 28.79 19.43
C LYS A 332 -61.36 29.55 18.12
N VAL A 333 -60.55 30.58 17.87
CA VAL A 333 -60.61 31.37 16.63
C VAL A 333 -60.24 30.53 15.42
N LEU A 334 -59.13 29.77 15.48
CA LEU A 334 -58.71 28.90 14.38
C LEU A 334 -59.74 27.80 14.10
N GLY A 335 -60.28 27.15 15.14
CA GLY A 335 -61.30 26.11 15.00
C GLY A 335 -62.61 26.64 14.41
N THR A 336 -63.00 27.86 14.77
CA THR A 336 -64.17 28.54 14.16
C THR A 336 -63.92 28.84 12.68
N CYS A 337 -62.73 29.36 12.35
CA CYS A 337 -62.34 29.62 10.96
C CYS A 337 -62.21 28.34 10.12
N GLU A 338 -61.68 27.25 10.68
CA GLU A 338 -61.55 25.95 10.02
C GLU A 338 -62.92 25.33 9.77
N THR A 339 -63.81 25.38 10.75
CA THR A 339 -65.20 24.91 10.62
C THR A 339 -65.94 25.70 9.54
N ALA A 340 -65.78 27.03 9.51
CA ALA A 340 -66.35 27.87 8.47
C ALA A 340 -65.79 27.55 7.07
N ARG A 341 -64.50 27.24 6.97
CA ARG A 341 -63.79 26.99 5.70
C ARG A 341 -63.99 25.58 5.13
N TYR A 342 -64.04 24.56 6.00
CA TYR A 342 -64.07 23.16 5.61
C TYR A 342 -65.37 22.43 5.96
N GLY A 343 -66.33 23.12 6.58
CA GLY A 343 -67.67 22.61 6.87
C GLY A 343 -68.43 22.24 5.59
N ARG A 344 -68.93 21.00 5.52
CA ARG A 344 -69.57 20.41 4.32
C ARG A 344 -70.94 21.01 3.99
N ASN A 345 -71.60 21.59 4.98
CA ASN A 345 -72.74 22.48 4.83
C ASN A 345 -72.28 23.77 5.47
N GLY A 346 -72.32 24.92 4.77
CA GLY A 346 -71.98 26.21 5.35
C GLY A 346 -72.83 26.48 6.58
N THR A 347 -72.39 25.98 7.74
CA THR A 347 -72.97 26.15 9.05
C THR A 347 -73.19 27.64 9.19
N GLU A 348 -74.46 28.02 9.38
CA GLU A 348 -74.96 29.39 9.31
C GLU A 348 -73.85 30.36 9.69
N LEU A 349 -73.26 30.99 8.67
CA LEU A 349 -72.16 31.95 8.80
C LEU A 349 -72.74 33.15 9.53
N SER A 350 -72.89 33.01 10.85
CA SER A 350 -73.58 33.96 11.69
C SER A 350 -72.69 35.16 11.85
N GLY A 351 -73.22 36.34 11.53
CA GLY A 351 -72.52 37.60 11.76
C GLY A 351 -72.11 37.78 13.23
N ASP A 352 -72.83 37.16 14.17
CA ASP A 352 -72.46 37.20 15.59
C ASP A 352 -71.22 36.36 15.91
N ALA A 353 -71.06 35.20 15.27
CA ALA A 353 -69.86 34.40 15.39
C ALA A 353 -68.65 35.12 14.76
N ALA A 354 -68.85 35.80 13.63
CA ALA A 354 -67.80 36.59 12.98
C ALA A 354 -67.37 37.80 13.83
N ARG A 355 -68.32 38.47 14.50
CA ARG A 355 -68.05 39.54 15.48
C ARG A 355 -67.27 39.00 16.69
N SER A 356 -67.61 37.81 17.20
CA SER A 356 -66.86 37.17 18.28
C SER A 356 -65.43 36.86 17.84
N VAL A 357 -65.21 36.33 16.63
CA VAL A 357 -63.87 36.07 16.11
C VAL A 357 -63.08 37.37 15.94
N ALA A 358 -63.70 38.43 15.42
CA ALA A 358 -63.06 39.74 15.32
C ALA A 358 -62.68 40.32 16.70
N HIS A 359 -63.47 40.07 17.74
CA HIS A 359 -63.14 40.48 19.10
C HIS A 359 -61.96 39.68 19.66
N ASP A 360 -62.06 38.34 19.63
CA ASP A 360 -61.06 37.43 20.17
C ASP A 360 -59.69 37.64 19.47
N MET A 361 -59.67 37.92 18.16
CA MET A 361 -58.44 38.24 17.42
C MET A 361 -57.77 39.53 17.90
N ARG A 362 -58.53 40.58 18.23
CA ARG A 362 -57.95 41.83 18.77
C ARG A 362 -57.30 41.58 20.12
N GLU A 363 -57.96 40.81 20.97
CA GLU A 363 -57.44 40.46 22.29
C GLU A 363 -56.18 39.59 22.18
N ILE A 364 -56.13 38.66 21.22
CA ILE A 364 -54.93 37.87 20.91
C ILE A 364 -53.78 38.77 20.46
N PHE A 365 -54.03 39.75 19.57
CA PHE A 365 -52.99 40.68 19.13
C PHE A 365 -52.49 41.58 20.27
N GLU A 366 -53.39 42.10 21.10
CA GLU A 366 -53.02 42.87 22.28
C GLU A 366 -52.23 42.04 23.30
N ALA A 367 -52.61 40.78 23.54
CA ALA A 367 -51.89 39.88 24.42
C ALA A 367 -50.49 39.55 23.86
N GLY A 368 -50.40 39.27 22.55
CA GLY A 368 -49.14 39.04 21.84
C GLY A 368 -48.19 40.23 21.93
N ALA A 369 -48.71 41.45 21.77
CA ALA A 369 -47.92 42.68 21.88
C ALA A 369 -47.36 42.94 23.29
N ARG A 370 -47.98 42.39 24.34
CA ARG A 370 -47.52 42.52 25.74
C ARG A 370 -46.43 41.51 26.11
N MET A 371 -46.28 40.41 25.37
CA MET A 371 -45.27 39.38 25.64
C MET A 371 -43.91 39.65 25.02
N ILE A 372 -43.86 40.53 24.02
CA ILE A 372 -42.65 40.93 23.29
C ILE A 372 -42.08 42.20 23.90
#